data_AF-A0A8T6EFD3-F1
#
_entry.id   AF-A0A8T6EFD3-F1
#
_cell.length_a   1.000
_cell.length_b   1.000
_cell.length_c   1.000
_cell.angle_alpha   90.00
_cell.angle_beta   90.00
_cell.angle_gamma   90.00
#
_symmetry.space_group_name_H-M   'P 1'
#
loop_
_entity.id
_entity.type
_entity.pdbx_description
1 polymer ?
#
loop_
_entity_poly.entity_id
_entity_poly.type
_entity_poly.pdbx_seq_one_letter_code
_entity_poly.pdbx_strand_id
1 'polypeptide(L)'
;MPRLGTTDANAELAVRMYGELLDEHGWGLDRAWLAISSLLMTCDLWWDGDWHPFHDAPVLRESNVYGLTRTGDPNPALTDAFRVKERLAVGFAVADADVCATLGRFFREPRLLGLQPNNPRGHAFRSLVAETLARFGDPALGVAEAISPHDVFAGFDRFAAGRGSRIDIVVRRGDHLVALITTHWTYRHTRVGILRDAEAYMPAVRVLNADCRFYGVTAEFGTARLKKVIAETAPVMRNAVIDRLVHLNPELPGDLIGKNGELREMWSLAQMVEDSYNWH
;
A
#
# COMPACT_ATOMS: atom_id res chain seq x y z
N MET A 1 -4.92 -20.00 7.41
CA MET A 1 -6.05 -20.33 6.51
C MET A 1 -5.81 -19.60 5.20
N PRO A 2 -6.33 -20.07 4.06
CA PRO A 2 -6.15 -19.34 2.80
C PRO A 2 -6.84 -17.97 2.86
N ARG A 3 -6.32 -17.02 2.06
CA ARG A 3 -7.01 -15.75 1.76
C ARG A 3 -8.41 -16.05 1.23
N LEU A 4 -9.43 -15.40 1.78
CA LEU A 4 -10.75 -15.42 1.16
C LEU A 4 -10.68 -14.52 -0.07
N GLY A 5 -10.79 -15.11 -1.27
CA GLY A 5 -10.72 -14.37 -2.53
C GLY A 5 -11.71 -13.20 -2.58
N THR A 6 -11.39 -12.18 -3.36
CA THR A 6 -12.24 -11.02 -3.58
C THR A 6 -13.16 -11.23 -4.78
N THR A 7 -14.30 -10.53 -4.80
CA THR A 7 -15.23 -10.55 -5.94
C THR A 7 -14.79 -9.63 -7.09
N ASP A 8 -13.73 -8.85 -6.90
CA ASP A 8 -13.16 -7.99 -7.93
C ASP A 8 -12.19 -8.77 -8.84
N ALA A 9 -12.62 -9.04 -10.07
CA ALA A 9 -11.84 -9.80 -11.05
C ALA A 9 -10.50 -9.15 -11.46
N ASN A 10 -10.37 -7.83 -11.31
CA ASN A 10 -9.12 -7.11 -11.59
C ASN A 10 -8.16 -7.24 -10.40
N ALA A 11 -8.67 -7.23 -9.18
CA ALA A 11 -7.84 -7.47 -8.01
C ALA A 11 -7.34 -8.93 -7.96
N GLU A 12 -8.18 -9.91 -8.33
CA GLU A 12 -7.75 -11.31 -8.50
C GLU A 12 -6.70 -11.50 -9.59
N LEU A 13 -6.78 -10.73 -10.68
CA LEU A 13 -5.73 -10.70 -11.69
C LEU A 13 -4.40 -10.25 -11.09
N ALA A 14 -4.40 -9.15 -10.34
CA ALA A 14 -3.17 -8.65 -9.72
C ALA A 14 -2.54 -9.70 -8.78
N VAL A 15 -3.37 -10.40 -7.99
CA VAL A 15 -2.93 -11.47 -7.09
C VAL A 15 -2.29 -12.62 -7.86
N ARG A 16 -2.88 -13.05 -8.98
CA ARG A 16 -2.29 -14.09 -9.83
C ARG A 16 -0.94 -13.65 -10.40
N MET A 17 -0.88 -12.46 -11.02
CA MET A 17 0.37 -11.92 -11.58
C MET A 17 1.46 -11.74 -10.51
N TYR A 18 1.05 -11.38 -9.29
CA TYR A 18 1.94 -11.29 -8.14
C TYR A 18 2.52 -12.65 -7.77
N GLY A 19 1.70 -13.68 -7.68
CA GLY A 19 2.16 -15.06 -7.47
C GLY A 19 3.14 -15.52 -8.54
N GLU A 20 2.82 -15.28 -9.81
CA GLU A 20 3.68 -15.59 -10.96
C GLU A 20 5.04 -14.89 -10.86
N LEU A 21 5.08 -13.60 -10.52
CA LEU A 21 6.32 -12.83 -10.33
C LEU A 21 7.17 -13.37 -9.18
N LEU A 22 6.55 -13.71 -8.05
CA LEU A 22 7.27 -14.28 -6.93
C LEU A 22 7.91 -15.62 -7.31
N ASP A 23 7.18 -16.46 -8.04
CA ASP A 23 7.65 -17.78 -8.45
C ASP A 23 8.73 -17.69 -9.55
N GLU A 24 8.55 -16.81 -10.54
CA GLU A 24 9.50 -16.55 -11.63
C GLU A 24 10.87 -16.10 -11.08
N HIS A 25 10.86 -15.19 -10.11
CA HIS A 25 12.08 -14.61 -9.55
C HIS A 25 12.59 -15.29 -8.27
N GLY A 26 11.84 -16.25 -7.73
CA GLY A 26 12.15 -16.87 -6.43
C GLY A 26 12.16 -15.86 -5.27
N TRP A 27 11.34 -14.81 -5.36
CA TRP A 27 11.30 -13.75 -4.34
C TRP A 27 10.54 -14.20 -3.09
N GLY A 28 11.17 -13.99 -1.93
CA GLY A 28 10.57 -14.16 -0.62
C GLY A 28 9.88 -12.90 -0.09
N LEU A 29 9.51 -12.92 1.18
CA LEU A 29 8.85 -11.80 1.87
C LEU A 29 9.64 -10.49 1.80
N ASP A 30 10.96 -10.55 1.93
CA ASP A 30 11.88 -9.40 1.87
C ASP A 30 11.86 -8.69 0.51
N ARG A 31 11.46 -9.41 -0.55
CA ARG A 31 11.39 -8.95 -1.94
C ARG A 31 9.95 -8.84 -2.46
N ALA A 32 8.95 -9.20 -1.67
CA ALA A 32 7.53 -9.13 -2.04
C ALA A 32 7.11 -7.74 -2.56
N TRP A 33 7.70 -6.69 -2.00
CA TRP A 33 7.45 -5.32 -2.40
C TRP A 33 7.85 -5.03 -3.85
N LEU A 34 8.86 -5.71 -4.41
CA LEU A 34 9.29 -5.57 -5.81
C LEU A 34 8.20 -6.03 -6.76
N ALA A 35 7.55 -7.16 -6.46
CA ALA A 35 6.43 -7.65 -7.27
C ALA A 35 5.26 -6.65 -7.23
N ILE A 36 4.92 -6.12 -6.06
CA ILE A 36 3.88 -5.07 -5.93
C ILE A 36 4.26 -3.82 -6.74
N SER A 37 5.52 -3.37 -6.64
CA SER A 37 6.02 -2.22 -7.39
C SER A 37 5.99 -2.46 -8.90
N SER A 38 6.44 -3.62 -9.39
CA SER A 38 6.41 -4.00 -10.81
C SER A 38 5.00 -4.00 -11.39
N LEU A 39 4.02 -4.41 -10.61
CA LEU A 39 2.61 -4.40 -11.03
C LEU A 39 2.02 -2.99 -11.03
N LEU A 40 2.17 -2.25 -9.93
CA LEU A 40 1.32 -1.08 -9.62
C LEU A 40 1.99 0.30 -9.77
N MET A 41 3.33 0.39 -9.75
CA MET A 41 4.03 1.62 -10.11
C MET A 41 4.02 1.80 -11.63
N THR A 42 4.13 3.03 -12.12
CA THR A 42 4.16 3.33 -13.56
C THR A 42 5.25 4.36 -13.86
N CYS A 43 5.83 4.31 -15.06
CA CYS A 43 6.59 5.45 -15.63
C CYS A 43 5.75 6.26 -16.63
N ASP A 44 4.46 5.93 -16.73
CA ASP A 44 3.51 6.60 -17.60
C ASP A 44 2.48 7.36 -16.77
N LEU A 45 2.00 8.47 -17.31
CA LEU A 45 0.89 9.24 -16.77
C LEU A 45 -0.41 8.88 -17.47
N TRP A 46 -1.45 8.66 -16.67
CA TRP A 46 -2.81 8.53 -17.18
C TRP A 46 -3.47 9.91 -17.31
N TRP A 47 -3.74 10.34 -18.53
CA TRP A 47 -4.53 11.53 -18.82
C TRP A 47 -5.31 11.35 -20.12
N ASP A 48 -6.47 12.01 -20.21
CA ASP A 48 -7.36 11.94 -21.38
C ASP A 48 -7.75 10.51 -21.84
N GLY A 49 -7.79 9.56 -20.92
CA GLY A 49 -8.21 8.18 -21.21
C GLY A 49 -7.10 7.27 -21.76
N ASP A 50 -5.84 7.70 -21.73
CA ASP A 50 -4.70 6.90 -22.19
C ASP A 50 -3.45 7.06 -21.30
N TRP A 51 -2.47 6.16 -21.48
CA TRP A 51 -1.15 6.20 -20.83
C TRP A 51 -0.13 6.90 -21.73
N HIS A 52 0.59 7.85 -21.14
CA HIS A 52 1.60 8.62 -21.85
C HIS A 52 2.97 8.54 -21.15
N PRO A 53 4.06 8.34 -21.91
CA PRO A 53 5.41 8.31 -21.36
C PRO A 53 5.73 9.54 -20.51
N PHE A 54 6.39 9.33 -19.37
CA PHE A 54 6.71 10.42 -18.45
C PHE A 54 8.16 10.38 -17.95
N HIS A 55 8.98 11.27 -18.52
CA HIS A 55 10.36 11.56 -18.10
C HIS A 55 11.28 10.35 -17.88
N ASP A 56 10.94 9.17 -18.41
CA ASP A 56 11.64 7.91 -18.14
C ASP A 56 11.91 7.69 -16.63
N ALA A 57 10.93 8.03 -15.81
CA ALA A 57 11.04 8.02 -14.36
C ALA A 57 9.75 7.49 -13.72
N PRO A 58 9.84 6.76 -12.59
CA PRO A 58 8.66 6.33 -11.86
C PRO A 58 7.81 7.52 -11.37
N VAL A 59 6.49 7.42 -11.56
CA VAL A 59 5.51 8.39 -11.07
C VAL A 59 5.22 8.10 -9.60
N LEU A 60 5.92 8.81 -8.72
CA LEU A 60 5.83 8.68 -7.26
C LEU A 60 4.73 9.55 -6.63
N ARG A 61 4.41 10.69 -7.25
CA ARG A 61 3.49 11.72 -6.74
C ARG A 61 2.69 12.38 -7.88
N GLU A 62 1.95 13.44 -7.59
CA GLU A 62 1.20 14.18 -8.62
C GLU A 62 2.12 14.70 -9.74
N SER A 63 1.69 14.56 -11.00
CA SER A 63 2.48 14.93 -12.18
C SER A 63 2.96 16.38 -12.19
N ASN A 64 2.18 17.30 -11.61
CA ASN A 64 2.48 18.72 -11.59
C ASN A 64 3.66 19.09 -10.67
N VAL A 65 4.19 18.15 -9.88
CA VAL A 65 5.38 18.40 -9.04
C VAL A 65 6.69 18.12 -9.78
N TYR A 66 6.63 17.43 -10.92
CA TYR A 66 7.80 17.14 -11.73
C TYR A 66 8.00 18.23 -12.76
N GLY A 67 9.26 18.54 -13.03
CA GLY A 67 9.61 19.48 -14.08
C GLY A 67 11.10 19.72 -14.16
N LEU A 68 11.47 20.44 -15.21
CA LEU A 68 12.82 20.94 -15.37
C LEU A 68 12.89 22.38 -14.83
N THR A 69 14.03 22.74 -14.26
CA THR A 69 14.34 24.12 -13.89
C THR A 69 14.49 24.98 -15.15
N ARG A 70 14.65 26.29 -14.99
CA ARG A 70 14.94 27.19 -16.11
C ARG A 70 16.23 26.86 -16.86
N THR A 71 17.16 26.15 -16.21
CA THR A 71 18.43 25.70 -16.79
C THR A 71 18.33 24.35 -17.48
N GLY A 72 17.16 23.71 -17.46
CA GLY A 72 16.94 22.37 -18.03
C GLY A 72 17.26 21.22 -17.09
N ASP A 73 17.71 21.50 -15.86
CA ASP A 73 18.05 20.47 -14.87
C ASP A 73 16.78 19.87 -14.24
N PRO A 74 16.78 18.59 -13.84
CA PRO A 74 15.66 18.01 -13.12
C PRO A 74 15.46 18.72 -11.78
N ASN A 75 14.20 19.03 -11.46
CA ASN A 75 13.88 19.54 -10.12
C ASN A 75 14.07 18.44 -9.05
N PRO A 76 13.96 18.77 -7.74
CA PRO A 76 14.16 17.78 -6.69
C PRO A 76 13.22 16.56 -6.78
N ALA A 77 11.95 16.75 -7.16
CA ALA A 77 11.00 15.65 -7.28
C ALA A 77 11.37 14.66 -8.40
N LEU A 78 11.85 15.17 -9.53
CA LEU A 78 12.32 14.35 -10.64
C LEU A 78 13.65 13.66 -10.31
N THR A 79 14.56 14.37 -9.62
CA THR A 79 15.80 13.78 -9.08
C THR A 79 15.50 12.62 -8.13
N ASP A 80 14.49 12.78 -7.28
CA ASP A 80 14.07 11.73 -6.36
C ASP A 80 13.47 10.52 -7.10
N ALA A 81 12.70 10.75 -8.17
CA ALA A 81 12.19 9.66 -8.99
C ALA A 81 13.32 8.86 -9.67
N PHE A 82 14.37 9.53 -10.16
CA PHE A 82 15.55 8.84 -10.71
C PHE A 82 16.27 7.99 -9.67
N ARG A 83 16.45 8.46 -8.44
CA ARG A 83 17.04 7.65 -7.36
C ARG A 83 16.21 6.41 -7.01
N VAL A 84 14.88 6.53 -7.04
CA VAL A 84 14.01 5.35 -6.87
C VAL A 84 14.15 4.40 -8.04
N LYS A 85 14.27 4.91 -9.26
CA LYS A 85 14.54 4.11 -10.47
C LYS A 85 15.83 3.30 -10.32
N GLU A 86 16.93 3.93 -9.89
CA GLU A 86 18.22 3.26 -9.65
C GLU A 86 18.09 2.10 -8.65
N ARG A 87 17.32 2.29 -7.58
CA ARG A 87 17.06 1.23 -6.59
C ARG A 87 16.22 0.10 -7.13
N LEU A 88 15.20 0.44 -7.93
CA LEU A 88 14.38 -0.55 -8.62
C LEU A 88 15.24 -1.34 -9.62
N ALA A 89 16.18 -0.71 -10.32
CA ALA A 89 17.12 -1.39 -11.21
C ALA A 89 17.92 -2.46 -10.47
N VAL A 90 18.50 -2.11 -9.32
CA VAL A 90 19.21 -3.05 -8.44
C VAL A 90 18.27 -4.14 -7.91
N GLY A 91 17.07 -3.76 -7.49
CA GLY A 91 16.07 -4.65 -6.94
C GLY A 91 15.61 -5.72 -7.93
N PHE A 92 15.34 -5.31 -9.17
CA PHE A 92 14.92 -6.16 -10.28
C PHE A 92 16.08 -6.85 -11.01
N ALA A 93 17.33 -6.50 -10.70
CA ALA A 93 18.53 -6.95 -11.41
C ALA A 93 18.47 -6.65 -12.94
N VAL A 94 18.03 -5.45 -13.30
CA VAL A 94 17.96 -4.94 -14.69
C VAL A 94 18.78 -3.67 -14.84
N ALA A 95 19.07 -3.27 -16.08
CA ALA A 95 19.70 -1.96 -16.33
C ALA A 95 18.72 -0.83 -15.99
N ASP A 96 19.25 0.34 -15.60
CA ASP A 96 18.41 1.51 -15.29
C ASP A 96 17.44 1.85 -16.45
N ALA A 97 17.95 1.81 -17.69
CA ALA A 97 17.16 2.06 -18.90
C ALA A 97 15.96 1.11 -19.08
N ASP A 98 15.99 -0.08 -18.47
CA ASP A 98 14.95 -1.10 -18.63
C ASP A 98 13.90 -1.06 -17.50
N VAL A 99 14.11 -0.28 -16.43
CA VAL A 99 13.21 -0.25 -15.27
C VAL A 99 11.79 0.14 -15.67
N CYS A 100 11.61 1.14 -16.52
CA CYS A 100 10.26 1.56 -16.92
C CYS A 100 9.52 0.49 -17.74
N ALA A 101 10.23 -0.39 -18.43
CA ALA A 101 9.64 -1.55 -19.09
C ALA A 101 9.20 -2.63 -18.09
N THR A 102 9.78 -2.70 -16.88
CA THR A 102 9.38 -3.67 -15.86
C THR A 102 8.23 -3.20 -14.96
N LEU A 103 7.96 -1.90 -14.92
CA LEU A 103 6.85 -1.30 -14.15
C LEU A 103 5.53 -1.29 -14.94
N GLY A 104 4.41 -1.14 -14.22
CA GLY A 104 3.09 -0.95 -14.78
C GLY A 104 2.50 -2.19 -15.45
N ARG A 105 3.04 -3.38 -15.17
CA ARG A 105 2.61 -4.63 -15.83
C ARG A 105 1.12 -4.88 -15.71
N PHE A 106 0.53 -4.58 -14.54
CA PHE A 106 -0.90 -4.72 -14.30
C PHE A 106 -1.72 -3.86 -15.27
N PHE A 107 -1.34 -2.60 -15.49
CA PHE A 107 -2.13 -1.68 -16.32
C PHE A 107 -2.00 -1.94 -17.83
N ARG A 108 -1.06 -2.80 -18.25
CA ARG A 108 -0.90 -3.22 -19.65
C ARG A 108 -1.83 -4.38 -20.02
N GLU A 109 -2.52 -4.97 -19.06
CA GLU A 109 -3.52 -6.01 -19.31
C GLU A 109 -4.67 -5.45 -20.17
N PRO A 110 -5.10 -6.15 -21.23
CA PRO A 110 -6.08 -5.61 -22.20
C PRO A 110 -7.37 -5.07 -21.56
N ARG A 111 -7.85 -5.71 -20.50
CA ARG A 111 -9.07 -5.31 -19.78
C ARG A 111 -8.92 -4.04 -18.92
N LEU A 112 -7.70 -3.54 -18.74
CA LEU A 112 -7.39 -2.37 -17.92
C LEU A 112 -7.00 -1.14 -18.75
N LEU A 113 -6.67 -1.29 -20.04
CA LEU A 113 -6.14 -0.23 -20.90
C LEU A 113 -7.04 1.01 -21.00
N GLY A 114 -8.36 0.88 -20.84
CA GLY A 114 -9.31 1.99 -20.91
C GLY A 114 -9.83 2.48 -19.55
N LEU A 115 -9.33 1.93 -18.44
CA LEU A 115 -9.84 2.24 -17.11
C LEU A 115 -9.00 3.31 -16.42
N GLN A 116 -9.66 4.25 -15.75
CA GLN A 116 -8.98 5.17 -14.85
C GLN A 116 -8.24 4.35 -13.77
N PRO A 117 -6.91 4.50 -13.62
CA PRO A 117 -6.10 3.56 -12.84
C PRO A 117 -6.35 3.61 -11.34
N ASN A 118 -6.86 4.71 -10.79
CA ASN A 118 -6.95 4.90 -9.34
C ASN A 118 -7.80 3.83 -8.66
N ASN A 119 -8.95 3.46 -9.22
CA ASN A 119 -9.84 2.47 -8.61
C ASN A 119 -9.25 1.04 -8.73
N PRO A 120 -8.88 0.54 -9.93
CA PRO A 120 -8.23 -0.77 -10.05
C PRO A 120 -6.95 -0.87 -9.22
N ARG A 121 -6.14 0.18 -9.16
CA ARG A 121 -4.90 0.21 -8.37
C ARG A 121 -5.17 0.07 -6.88
N GLY A 122 -6.14 0.80 -6.34
CA GLY A 122 -6.50 0.72 -4.92
C GLY A 122 -6.97 -0.68 -4.53
N HIS A 123 -7.85 -1.28 -5.35
CA HIS A 123 -8.36 -2.63 -5.10
C HIS A 123 -7.26 -3.70 -5.25
N ALA A 124 -6.43 -3.60 -6.29
CA ALA A 124 -5.28 -4.47 -6.46
C ALA A 124 -4.32 -4.35 -5.27
N PHE A 125 -3.96 -3.14 -4.85
CA PHE A 125 -3.04 -2.95 -3.72
C PHE A 125 -3.54 -3.60 -2.43
N ARG A 126 -4.84 -3.43 -2.10
CA ARG A 126 -5.47 -4.13 -0.99
C ARG A 126 -5.30 -5.65 -1.09
N SER A 127 -5.64 -6.22 -2.24
CA SER A 127 -5.59 -7.66 -2.45
C SER A 127 -4.17 -8.22 -2.45
N LEU A 128 -3.18 -7.45 -2.91
CA LEU A 128 -1.76 -7.80 -2.83
C LEU A 128 -1.24 -7.79 -1.40
N VAL A 129 -1.67 -6.82 -0.57
CA VAL A 129 -1.32 -6.80 0.87
C VAL A 129 -1.95 -8.01 1.58
N ALA A 130 -3.22 -8.29 1.31
CA ALA A 130 -3.91 -9.45 1.87
C ALA A 130 -3.24 -10.77 1.45
N GLU A 131 -2.86 -10.90 0.18
CA GLU A 131 -2.14 -12.07 -0.33
C GLU A 131 -0.75 -12.21 0.29
N THR A 132 0.00 -11.12 0.43
CA THR A 132 1.32 -11.14 1.07
C THR A 132 1.19 -11.66 2.51
N LEU A 133 0.21 -11.18 3.26
CA LEU A 133 -0.06 -11.64 4.62
C LEU A 133 -0.49 -13.11 4.66
N ALA A 134 -1.37 -13.55 3.76
CA ALA A 134 -1.84 -14.94 3.72
C ALA A 134 -0.73 -15.91 3.30
N ARG A 135 0.20 -15.49 2.44
CA ARG A 135 1.29 -16.32 1.91
C ARG A 135 2.46 -16.44 2.87
N PHE A 136 2.81 -15.36 3.58
CA PHE A 136 4.04 -15.30 4.38
C PHE A 136 3.80 -15.11 5.90
N GLY A 137 2.61 -14.69 6.31
CA GLY A 137 2.24 -14.46 7.70
C GLY A 137 1.86 -15.75 8.45
N ASP A 138 1.33 -15.58 9.65
CA ASP A 138 0.95 -16.72 10.48
C ASP A 138 -0.16 -17.58 9.80
N PRO A 139 0.09 -18.88 9.55
CA PRO A 139 -0.85 -19.76 8.87
C PRO A 139 -2.13 -20.05 9.68
N ALA A 140 -2.21 -19.67 10.96
CA ALA A 140 -3.43 -19.75 11.76
C ALA A 140 -4.40 -18.59 11.49
N LEU A 141 -3.97 -17.54 10.78
CA LEU A 141 -4.81 -16.40 10.49
C LEU A 141 -5.75 -16.67 9.31
N GLY A 142 -6.97 -16.17 9.42
CA GLY A 142 -7.91 -15.99 8.33
C GLY A 142 -7.89 -14.54 7.86
N VAL A 143 -7.65 -14.32 6.56
CA VAL A 143 -7.55 -12.99 5.95
C VAL A 143 -8.74 -12.80 5.01
N ALA A 144 -9.54 -11.76 5.26
CA ALA A 144 -10.74 -11.44 4.51
C ALA A 144 -10.71 -9.99 4.03
N GLU A 145 -11.19 -9.73 2.82
CA GLU A 145 -11.12 -8.41 2.20
C GLU A 145 -12.48 -7.75 1.98
N ALA A 146 -12.49 -6.42 1.96
CA ALA A 146 -13.64 -5.59 1.59
C ALA A 146 -14.90 -5.97 2.37
N ILE A 147 -14.76 -6.13 3.69
CA ILE A 147 -15.80 -6.62 4.58
C ILE A 147 -16.67 -5.45 5.06
N SER A 148 -17.98 -5.67 5.14
CA SER A 148 -18.90 -4.70 5.74
C SER A 148 -18.55 -4.52 7.23
N PRO A 149 -18.42 -3.28 7.74
CA PRO A 149 -18.22 -3.06 9.17
C PRO A 149 -19.30 -3.70 10.04
N HIS A 150 -20.55 -3.77 9.56
CA HIS A 150 -21.65 -4.40 10.28
C HIS A 150 -21.52 -5.92 10.43
N ASP A 151 -20.78 -6.58 9.52
CA ASP A 151 -20.51 -8.02 9.61
C ASP A 151 -19.37 -8.31 10.61
N VAL A 152 -18.54 -7.30 10.91
CA VAL A 152 -17.45 -7.40 11.90
C VAL A 152 -17.93 -6.98 13.28
N PHE A 153 -18.76 -5.94 13.35
CA PHE A 153 -19.15 -5.25 14.57
C PHE A 153 -20.67 -5.28 14.77
N ALA A 154 -21.21 -6.47 15.04
CA ALA A 154 -22.63 -6.62 15.31
C ALA A 154 -23.07 -5.72 16.47
N GLY A 155 -24.14 -4.94 16.28
CA GLY A 155 -24.68 -4.01 17.29
C GLY A 155 -24.10 -2.59 17.28
N PHE A 156 -23.16 -2.29 16.38
CA PHE A 156 -22.70 -0.91 16.14
C PHE A 156 -23.48 -0.28 14.99
N ASP A 157 -24.42 0.61 15.31
CA ASP A 157 -25.36 1.20 14.35
C ASP A 157 -24.78 2.36 13.53
N ARG A 158 -23.67 2.96 13.99
CA ARG A 158 -23.10 4.15 13.36
C ARG A 158 -21.58 4.07 13.29
N PHE A 159 -21.08 3.85 12.08
CA PHE A 159 -19.70 4.15 11.72
C PHE A 159 -19.62 5.56 11.15
N ALA A 160 -18.57 6.29 11.50
CA ALA A 160 -18.30 7.60 10.90
C ALA A 160 -17.97 7.47 9.39
N ALA A 161 -17.51 6.30 8.96
CA ALA A 161 -17.36 5.97 7.55
C ALA A 161 -18.75 5.83 6.91
N GLY A 162 -19.03 6.63 5.88
CA GLY A 162 -20.36 6.75 5.27
C GLY A 162 -20.99 5.42 4.81
N ARG A 163 -22.27 5.47 4.42
CA ARG A 163 -23.01 4.29 3.91
C ARG A 163 -22.24 3.61 2.78
N GLY A 164 -22.02 2.30 2.91
CA GLY A 164 -21.29 1.49 1.93
C GLY A 164 -19.77 1.48 2.09
N SER A 165 -19.23 2.09 3.16
CA SER A 165 -17.84 1.89 3.55
C SER A 165 -17.56 0.43 3.87
N ARG A 166 -16.38 -0.03 3.48
CA ARG A 166 -15.89 -1.38 3.73
C ARG A 166 -14.56 -1.27 4.47
N ILE A 167 -14.31 -2.22 5.36
CA ILE A 167 -12.99 -2.43 5.92
C ILE A 167 -12.17 -3.14 4.85
N ASP A 168 -10.99 -2.60 4.54
CA ASP A 168 -10.15 -3.14 3.49
C ASP A 168 -9.75 -4.58 3.79
N ILE A 169 -9.13 -4.83 4.95
CA ILE A 169 -8.73 -6.18 5.34
C ILE A 169 -9.07 -6.41 6.81
N VAL A 170 -9.71 -7.54 7.07
CA VAL A 170 -10.03 -8.05 8.39
C VAL A 170 -9.24 -9.33 8.61
N VAL A 171 -8.50 -9.39 9.71
CA VAL A 171 -7.69 -10.55 10.08
C VAL A 171 -8.23 -11.17 11.35
N ARG A 172 -8.48 -12.47 11.31
CA ARG A 172 -8.99 -13.24 12.44
C ARG A 172 -8.08 -14.41 12.79
N ARG A 173 -8.03 -14.77 14.07
CA ARG A 173 -7.50 -16.05 14.56
C ARG A 173 -8.67 -16.85 15.12
N GLY A 174 -9.08 -17.90 14.41
CA GLY A 174 -10.39 -18.53 14.66
C GLY A 174 -11.51 -17.49 14.50
N ASP A 175 -12.35 -17.35 15.52
CA ASP A 175 -13.45 -16.36 15.53
C ASP A 175 -13.04 -14.99 16.10
N HIS A 176 -11.81 -14.84 16.59
CA HIS A 176 -11.35 -13.61 17.23
C HIS A 176 -10.79 -12.62 16.20
N LEU A 177 -11.25 -11.37 16.27
CA LEU A 177 -10.69 -10.27 15.50
C LEU A 177 -9.34 -9.87 16.10
N VAL A 178 -8.25 -10.00 15.33
CA VAL A 178 -6.89 -9.72 15.83
C VAL A 178 -6.21 -8.53 15.14
N ALA A 179 -6.61 -8.22 13.90
CA ALA A 179 -6.15 -7.01 13.23
C ALA A 179 -7.15 -6.47 12.21
N LEU A 180 -7.12 -5.16 12.03
CA LEU A 180 -7.67 -4.45 10.89
C LEU A 180 -6.55 -3.78 10.12
N ILE A 181 -6.63 -3.83 8.80
CA ILE A 181 -5.66 -3.16 7.94
C ILE A 181 -6.43 -2.32 6.93
N THR A 182 -6.08 -1.04 6.84
CA THR A 182 -6.53 -0.15 5.76
C THR A 182 -5.40 0.09 4.79
N THR A 183 -5.70 0.11 3.49
CA THR A 183 -4.70 0.18 2.42
C THR A 183 -4.94 1.38 1.53
N HIS A 184 -3.93 2.22 1.35
CA HIS A 184 -4.01 3.40 0.50
C HIS A 184 -2.76 3.49 -0.39
N TRP A 185 -2.88 3.23 -1.70
CA TRP A 185 -1.75 3.33 -2.63
C TRP A 185 -1.09 4.71 -2.53
N THR A 186 -1.87 5.75 -2.79
CA THR A 186 -1.54 7.15 -2.49
C THR A 186 -2.78 7.80 -1.91
N TYR A 187 -2.61 8.91 -1.19
CA TYR A 187 -3.76 9.63 -0.63
C TYR A 187 -3.59 11.14 -0.78
N ARG A 188 -4.70 11.85 -0.99
CA ARG A 188 -4.65 13.31 -1.19
C ARG A 188 -4.40 14.02 0.14
N HIS A 189 -3.71 15.16 0.08
CA HIS A 189 -3.37 15.98 1.26
C HIS A 189 -4.60 16.42 2.08
N THR A 190 -5.77 16.54 1.45
CA THR A 190 -7.03 16.97 2.07
C THR A 190 -7.82 15.82 2.72
N ARG A 191 -7.47 14.56 2.44
CA ARG A 191 -8.18 13.36 2.91
C ARG A 191 -7.19 12.28 3.26
N VAL A 192 -6.69 12.31 4.49
CA VAL A 192 -5.82 11.25 5.00
C VAL A 192 -6.72 10.07 5.35
N GLY A 193 -6.98 9.22 4.35
CA GLY A 193 -7.94 8.11 4.45
C GLY A 193 -7.66 7.21 5.63
N ILE A 194 -6.39 6.85 5.85
CA ILE A 194 -5.94 6.02 6.97
C ILE A 194 -6.42 6.53 8.33
N LEU A 195 -6.25 7.83 8.62
CA LEU A 195 -6.68 8.41 9.91
C LEU A 195 -8.20 8.34 10.07
N ARG A 196 -8.93 8.72 9.02
CA ARG A 196 -10.39 8.67 9.04
C ARG A 196 -10.91 7.25 9.23
N ASP A 197 -10.27 6.27 8.60
CA ASP A 197 -10.67 4.88 8.70
C ASP A 197 -10.35 4.32 10.11
N ALA A 198 -9.22 4.71 10.71
CA ALA A 198 -8.89 4.41 12.10
C ALA A 198 -9.92 5.01 13.07
N GLU A 199 -10.22 6.31 12.95
CA GLU A 199 -11.23 6.99 13.78
C GLU A 199 -12.62 6.37 13.63
N ALA A 200 -12.96 5.88 12.43
CA ALA A 200 -14.26 5.28 12.16
C ALA A 200 -14.44 3.92 12.85
N TYR A 201 -13.40 3.09 12.91
CA TYR A 201 -13.54 1.70 13.34
C TYR A 201 -13.00 1.44 14.75
N MET A 202 -11.95 2.14 15.18
CA MET A 202 -11.26 1.83 16.43
C MET A 202 -12.10 1.94 17.71
N PRO A 203 -13.07 2.87 17.83
CA PRO A 203 -13.98 2.86 18.97
C PRO A 203 -14.73 1.54 19.13
N ALA A 204 -15.19 0.92 18.03
CA ALA A 204 -15.87 -0.38 18.06
C ALA A 204 -14.89 -1.52 18.34
N VAL A 205 -13.71 -1.47 17.73
CA VAL A 205 -12.63 -2.46 17.96
C VAL A 205 -12.28 -2.55 19.44
N ARG A 206 -12.05 -1.40 20.10
CA ARG A 206 -11.62 -1.37 21.51
C ARG A 206 -12.66 -1.94 22.48
N VAL A 207 -13.94 -1.98 22.09
CA VAL A 207 -15.00 -2.64 22.87
C VAL A 207 -14.96 -4.17 22.69
N LEU A 208 -14.67 -4.66 21.47
CA LEU A 208 -14.68 -6.09 21.17
C LEU A 208 -13.37 -6.80 21.53
N ASN A 209 -12.23 -6.18 21.19
CA ASN A 209 -10.91 -6.70 21.49
C ASN A 209 -9.93 -5.52 21.67
N ALA A 210 -9.51 -5.28 22.92
CA ALA A 210 -8.56 -4.23 23.24
C ALA A 210 -7.19 -4.46 22.58
N ASP A 211 -6.80 -5.71 22.36
CA ASP A 211 -5.51 -6.12 21.80
C ASP A 211 -5.50 -6.16 20.27
N CYS A 212 -6.66 -5.97 19.63
CA CYS A 212 -6.75 -5.93 18.17
C CYS A 212 -5.93 -4.77 17.61
N ARG A 213 -5.08 -5.09 16.62
CA ARG A 213 -4.18 -4.15 15.97
C ARG A 213 -4.85 -3.38 14.84
N PHE A 214 -4.41 -2.16 14.61
CA PHE A 214 -4.80 -1.37 13.45
C PHE A 214 -3.57 -0.91 12.66
N TYR A 215 -3.47 -1.37 11.41
CA TYR A 215 -2.39 -0.98 10.50
C TYR A 215 -2.93 -0.07 9.38
N GLY A 216 -2.19 0.99 9.10
CA GLY A 216 -2.31 1.71 7.83
C GLY A 216 -1.20 1.25 6.89
N VAL A 217 -1.52 0.72 5.71
CA VAL A 217 -0.53 0.29 4.71
C VAL A 217 -0.57 1.21 3.50
N THR A 218 0.59 1.70 3.05
CA THR A 218 0.66 2.67 1.95
C THR A 218 1.86 2.52 1.02
N ALA A 219 1.74 3.10 -0.17
CA ALA A 219 2.80 3.31 -1.15
C ALA A 219 3.08 4.82 -1.40
N GLU A 220 2.60 5.69 -0.49
CA GLU A 220 2.70 7.14 -0.61
C GLU A 220 4.14 7.63 -0.47
N PHE A 221 4.58 8.47 -1.41
CA PHE A 221 5.91 9.08 -1.36
C PHE A 221 5.88 10.48 -0.75
N GLY A 222 4.73 11.15 -0.63
CA GLY A 222 4.55 12.51 -0.13
C GLY A 222 4.94 12.71 1.34
N THR A 223 6.09 13.33 1.60
CA THR A 223 6.66 13.53 2.96
C THR A 223 5.67 14.16 3.94
N ALA A 224 5.06 15.27 3.56
CA ALA A 224 4.13 16.01 4.40
C ALA A 224 2.90 15.16 4.76
N ARG A 225 2.48 14.29 3.83
CA ARG A 225 1.34 13.39 4.01
C ARG A 225 1.68 12.23 4.92
N LEU A 226 2.86 11.63 4.75
CA LEU A 226 3.36 10.57 5.63
C LEU A 226 3.54 11.09 7.06
N LYS A 227 4.20 12.24 7.23
CA LYS A 227 4.42 12.89 8.54
C LYS A 227 3.11 13.09 9.31
N LYS A 228 2.05 13.50 8.62
CA LYS A 228 0.75 13.71 9.26
C LYS A 228 0.16 12.41 9.83
N VAL A 229 0.35 11.27 9.17
CA VAL A 229 -0.12 9.97 9.69
C VAL A 229 0.80 9.46 10.80
N ILE A 230 2.12 9.57 10.60
CA ILE A 230 3.13 9.14 11.58
C ILE A 230 2.92 9.84 12.93
N ALA A 231 2.59 11.13 12.93
CA ALA A 231 2.32 11.89 14.15
C ALA A 231 1.17 11.32 15.00
N GLU A 232 0.26 10.55 14.40
CA GLU A 232 -0.94 9.96 15.02
C GLU A 232 -0.79 8.43 15.21
N THR A 233 0.42 7.90 15.04
CA THR A 233 0.73 6.46 15.05
C THR A 233 1.66 6.11 16.22
N ALA A 234 1.56 4.89 16.76
CA ALA A 234 2.50 4.43 17.78
C ALA A 234 3.88 4.09 17.17
N PRO A 235 5.00 4.32 17.89
CA PRO A 235 5.09 4.80 19.28
C PRO A 235 5.07 6.33 19.43
N VAL A 236 5.00 7.08 18.33
CA VAL A 236 5.08 8.56 18.32
C VAL A 236 3.97 9.18 19.17
N MET A 237 2.74 8.67 19.06
CA MET A 237 1.61 9.06 19.90
C MET A 237 1.30 7.98 20.95
N ARG A 238 1.32 8.37 22.23
CA ARG A 238 1.10 7.45 23.37
C ARG A 238 -0.24 6.70 23.32
N ASN A 239 -1.29 7.37 22.88
CA ASN A 239 -2.64 6.81 22.77
C ASN A 239 -3.08 6.74 21.30
N ALA A 240 -2.15 6.36 20.41
CA ALA A 240 -2.42 6.28 18.98
C ALA A 240 -3.58 5.33 18.68
N VAL A 241 -4.42 5.74 17.73
CA VAL A 241 -5.47 4.86 17.17
C VAL A 241 -4.90 3.92 16.11
N ILE A 242 -3.75 4.25 15.52
CA ILE A 242 -3.02 3.41 14.58
C ILE A 242 -1.82 2.79 15.31
N ASP A 243 -1.76 1.46 15.34
CA ASP A 243 -0.65 0.74 15.94
C ASP A 243 0.63 0.95 15.12
N ARG A 244 0.56 0.81 13.78
CA ARG A 244 1.70 1.04 12.88
C ARG A 244 1.26 1.59 11.52
N LEU A 245 2.09 2.49 10.99
CA LEU A 245 2.07 2.90 9.59
C LEU A 245 3.11 2.06 8.85
N VAL A 246 2.65 1.34 7.85
CA VAL A 246 3.44 0.42 7.05
C VAL A 246 3.58 1.00 5.64
N HIS A 247 4.81 1.13 5.18
CA HIS A 247 5.10 1.43 3.78
C HIS A 247 5.49 0.14 3.05
N LEU A 248 5.16 0.01 1.75
CA LEU A 248 5.54 -1.18 0.97
C LEU A 248 7.04 -1.49 1.09
N ASN A 249 7.85 -0.43 1.05
CA ASN A 249 9.28 -0.45 1.36
C ASN A 249 9.68 0.95 1.89
N PRO A 250 9.88 1.14 3.20
CA PRO A 250 10.13 2.44 3.80
C PRO A 250 11.49 3.05 3.40
N GLU A 251 12.42 2.26 2.86
CA GLU A 251 13.71 2.76 2.37
C GLU A 251 13.53 3.59 1.09
N LEU A 252 12.55 3.26 0.23
CA LEU A 252 12.30 4.03 -0.99
C LEU A 252 12.02 5.51 -0.70
N PRO A 253 11.06 5.89 0.16
CA PRO A 253 10.92 7.27 0.59
C PRO A 253 12.03 7.68 1.56
N GLY A 254 12.50 6.78 2.43
CA GLY A 254 13.50 7.06 3.47
C GLY A 254 14.79 7.67 2.92
N ASP A 255 15.25 7.22 1.77
CA ASP A 255 16.49 7.73 1.17
C ASP A 255 16.30 8.98 0.29
N LEU A 256 15.07 9.26 -0.13
CA LEU A 256 14.71 10.52 -0.77
C LEU A 256 14.49 11.64 0.25
N ILE A 257 14.00 11.28 1.44
CA ILE A 257 13.35 12.19 2.38
C ILE A 257 14.12 12.30 3.71
N GLY A 258 14.95 11.30 4.01
CA GLY A 258 15.66 11.13 5.26
C GLY A 258 16.93 11.95 5.41
N LYS A 259 16.90 13.27 5.13
CA LYS A 259 17.96 14.14 5.66
C LYS A 259 17.97 14.15 7.21
N ASN A 260 16.88 13.77 7.90
CA ASN A 260 16.74 13.87 9.35
C ASN A 260 16.11 12.65 10.08
N GLY A 261 15.99 11.48 9.45
CA GLY A 261 15.43 10.28 10.13
C GLY A 261 13.92 10.32 10.44
N GLU A 262 13.18 11.24 9.83
CA GLU A 262 11.76 11.53 10.13
C GLU A 262 10.77 10.42 9.72
N LEU A 263 11.21 9.44 8.92
CA LEU A 263 10.40 8.30 8.47
C LEU A 263 10.81 6.97 9.12
N ARG A 264 11.73 6.99 10.10
CA ARG A 264 12.27 5.78 10.77
C ARG A 264 11.23 4.97 11.52
N GLU A 265 10.11 5.59 11.89
CA GLU A 265 9.03 4.94 12.63
C GLU A 265 8.10 4.14 11.72
N MET A 266 8.21 4.27 10.39
CA MET A 266 7.42 3.47 9.46
C MET A 266 7.96 2.04 9.42
N TRP A 267 7.03 1.09 9.41
CA TRP A 267 7.36 -0.31 9.20
C TRP A 267 7.37 -0.65 7.71
N SER A 268 8.12 -1.69 7.36
CA SER A 268 8.02 -2.36 6.08
C SER A 268 6.89 -3.38 6.07
N LEU A 269 6.43 -3.75 4.86
CA LEU A 269 5.46 -4.83 4.69
C LEU A 269 5.97 -6.14 5.32
N ALA A 270 7.27 -6.43 5.20
CA ALA A 270 7.90 -7.60 5.81
C ALA A 270 7.76 -7.59 7.34
N GLN A 271 8.06 -6.46 7.99
CA GLN A 271 7.93 -6.33 9.45
C GLN A 271 6.48 -6.51 9.93
N MET A 272 5.49 -6.01 9.20
CA MET A 272 4.08 -6.25 9.54
C MET A 272 3.72 -7.74 9.44
N VAL A 273 4.21 -8.42 8.41
CA VAL A 273 3.97 -9.86 8.21
C VAL A 273 4.66 -10.69 9.30
N GLU A 274 5.89 -10.34 9.69
CA GLU A 274 6.59 -10.98 10.82
C GLU A 274 5.85 -10.79 12.14
N ASP A 275 5.33 -9.58 12.38
CA ASP A 275 4.56 -9.26 13.58
C ASP A 275 3.22 -10.03 13.65
N SER A 276 2.70 -10.49 12.50
CA SER A 276 1.45 -11.26 12.45
C SER A 276 1.45 -12.56 13.26
N TYR A 277 2.64 -13.12 13.53
CA TYR A 277 2.82 -14.28 14.40
C TYR A 277 2.55 -13.97 15.89
N ASN A 278 2.51 -12.70 16.27
CA ASN A 278 2.25 -12.24 17.64
C ASN A 278 0.82 -11.67 17.81
N TRP A 279 -0.05 -11.82 16.81
CA TRP A 279 -1.44 -11.34 16.89
C TRP A 279 -2.33 -12.36 17.60
N HIS A 280 -2.95 -11.95 18.71
CA HIS A 280 -3.74 -12.79 19.61
C HIS A 280 -5.16 -12.24 19.82
#